data_AF-A0A968VM52-F1
#
_entry.id   AF-A0A968VM52-F1
#
_cell.length_a   1.000
_cell.length_b   1.000
_cell.length_c   1.000
_cell.angle_alpha   90.00
_cell.angle_beta   90.00
_cell.angle_gamma   90.00
#
_symmetry.space_group_name_H-M   'P 1'
#
loop_
_entity.id
_entity.type
_entity.pdbx_description
1 polymer ?
#
loop_
_entity_poly.entity_id
_entity_poly.type
_entity_poly.pdbx_seq_one_letter_code
_entity_poly.pdbx_strand_id
1 'polypeptide(L)'
;MARLDAEQDSVRAVLNWALQATVYTEGLRLVAALWRFWYMRGMLREGRRWLEAFLATPEDAPGQGLFQFVGKTGAVPGHPVAQVARAHALDGAAILAWRQGEYEQATYWLRDALERYRDAADRAGEARVLSHLGLVLADSGAFDAAFASYEASLAISRDRADSLAMSAVLHNLGNLHCQQNNNARALELYEECLAIYEQRAILPISPGSAWASVGSRATRADQWLPPQPLAAAWSWRVYLAMTGQLPRRCGISAIWR
;
A
#
# COMPACT_ATOMS: atom_id res chain seq x y z
N MET A 1 -15.29 4.52 22.77
CA MET A 1 -14.61 5.81 22.63
C MET A 1 -13.38 5.88 23.52
N ALA A 2 -13.48 5.85 24.86
CA ALA A 2 -12.33 5.99 25.77
C ALA A 2 -11.10 5.08 25.51
N ARG A 3 -11.29 3.78 25.20
CA ARG A 3 -10.17 2.86 24.89
C ARG A 3 -9.46 3.22 23.58
N LEU A 4 -10.19 3.79 22.63
CA LEU A 4 -9.71 4.15 21.30
C LEU A 4 -8.87 5.44 21.35
N ASP A 5 -9.31 6.40 22.15
CA ASP A 5 -8.56 7.64 22.40
C ASP A 5 -7.27 7.33 23.17
N ALA A 6 -7.33 6.41 24.15
CA ALA A 6 -6.16 5.94 24.89
C ALA A 6 -5.12 5.23 24.00
N GLU A 7 -5.56 4.43 23.02
CA GLU A 7 -4.66 3.81 22.04
C GLU A 7 -3.99 4.86 21.13
N GLN A 8 -4.71 5.92 20.74
CA GLN A 8 -4.14 7.01 19.95
C GLN A 8 -3.12 7.85 20.72
N ASP A 9 -3.41 8.18 21.98
CA ASP A 9 -2.48 8.92 22.82
C ASP A 9 -1.23 8.09 23.13
N SER A 10 -1.39 6.76 23.26
CA SER A 10 -0.26 5.83 23.37
C SER A 10 0.62 5.86 22.11
N VAL A 11 0.03 5.83 20.91
CA VAL A 11 0.77 5.91 19.64
C VAL A 11 1.51 7.25 19.52
N ARG A 12 0.86 8.36 19.82
CA ARG A 12 1.49 9.70 19.79
C ARG A 12 2.66 9.80 20.77
N ALA A 13 2.48 9.29 21.99
CA ALA A 13 3.52 9.30 23.01
C ALA A 13 4.75 8.50 22.56
N VAL A 14 4.54 7.31 21.98
CA VAL A 14 5.63 6.47 21.46
C VAL A 14 6.35 7.16 20.30
N LEU A 15 5.63 7.75 19.34
CA LEU A 15 6.24 8.45 18.21
C LEU A 15 7.03 9.68 18.65
N ASN A 16 6.49 10.45 19.60
CA ASN A 16 7.18 11.61 20.15
C ASN A 16 8.45 11.19 20.91
N TRP A 17 8.37 10.13 21.72
CA TRP A 17 9.53 9.56 22.39
C TRP A 17 10.57 9.07 21.39
N ALA A 18 10.17 8.39 20.30
CA ALA A 18 11.09 7.91 19.28
C ALA A 18 11.82 9.04 18.53
N LEU A 19 11.16 10.17 18.27
CA LEU A 19 11.81 11.37 17.72
C LEU A 19 12.83 11.98 18.69
N GLN A 20 12.52 12.00 19.98
CA GLN A 20 13.37 12.59 21.02
C GLN A 20 14.55 11.69 21.42
N ALA A 21 14.34 10.37 21.47
CA ALA A 21 15.33 9.38 21.92
C ALA A 21 16.34 9.02 20.82
N THR A 22 16.28 9.64 19.64
CA THR A 22 17.16 9.37 18.48
C THR A 22 17.16 7.91 18.01
N VAL A 23 16.11 7.15 18.30
CA VAL A 23 15.92 5.75 17.85
C VAL A 23 15.26 5.78 16.47
N TYR A 24 16.02 6.28 15.50
CA TYR A 24 15.51 6.74 14.22
C TYR A 24 14.94 5.60 13.36
N THR A 25 15.71 4.52 13.17
CA THR A 25 15.33 3.42 12.27
C THR A 25 14.08 2.70 12.76
N GLU A 26 13.97 2.45 14.07
CA GLU A 26 12.82 1.81 14.68
C GLU A 26 11.60 2.73 14.65
N GLY A 27 11.78 4.02 14.91
CA GLY A 27 10.72 5.03 14.76
C GLY A 27 10.21 5.13 13.32
N LEU A 28 11.12 5.10 12.34
CA LEU A 28 10.80 5.12 10.92
C LEU A 28 10.04 3.86 10.48
N ARG A 29 10.45 2.69 10.97
CA ARG A 29 9.72 1.43 10.75
C ARG A 29 8.33 1.46 11.36
N LEU A 30 8.21 2.01 12.58
CA LEU A 30 6.93 2.12 13.28
C LEU A 30 5.97 3.05 12.54
N VAL A 31 6.40 4.27 12.19
CA VAL A 31 5.57 5.23 11.47
C VAL A 31 5.20 4.69 10.08
N ALA A 32 6.11 3.98 9.41
CA ALA A 32 5.85 3.31 8.14
C ALA A 32 4.86 2.14 8.27
N ALA A 33 4.78 1.45 9.40
CA ALA A 33 3.74 0.43 9.61
C ALA A 33 2.36 1.07 9.88
N LEU A 34 2.33 2.29 10.44
CA LEU A 34 1.11 2.96 10.89
C LEU A 34 0.40 3.81 9.82
N TRP A 35 1.01 4.08 8.66
CA TRP A 35 0.37 4.93 7.65
C TRP A 35 -0.99 4.40 7.19
N ARG A 36 -1.11 3.07 7.05
CA ARG A 36 -2.38 2.42 6.68
C ARG A 36 -3.45 2.61 7.74
N PHE A 37 -3.07 2.61 9.02
CA PHE A 37 -3.99 2.92 10.12
C PHE A 37 -4.53 4.35 10.00
N TRP A 38 -3.67 5.34 9.77
CA TRP A 38 -4.13 6.73 9.58
C TRP A 38 -5.01 6.90 8.34
N TYR A 39 -4.67 6.22 7.24
CA TYR A 39 -5.48 6.17 6.03
C TYR A 39 -6.89 5.64 6.30
N MET A 40 -6.99 4.48 6.94
CA MET A 40 -8.28 3.81 7.23
C MET A 40 -9.17 4.63 8.16
N ARG A 41 -8.55 5.43 9.05
CA ARG A 41 -9.24 6.25 10.04
C ARG A 41 -9.54 7.67 9.54
N GLY A 42 -9.12 8.01 8.32
CA GLY A 42 -9.28 9.36 7.74
C GLY A 42 -8.37 10.42 8.37
N MET A 43 -7.39 10.03 9.19
CA MET A 43 -6.47 10.95 9.88
C MET A 43 -5.26 11.30 8.99
N LEU A 44 -5.55 11.71 7.75
CA LEU A 44 -4.55 11.83 6.70
C LEU A 44 -3.46 12.85 7.03
N ARG A 45 -3.86 14.02 7.55
CA ARG A 45 -2.93 15.11 7.93
C ARG A 45 -2.04 14.73 9.10
N GLU A 46 -2.60 14.07 10.11
CA GLU A 46 -1.83 13.65 11.28
C GLU A 46 -0.80 12.60 10.91
N GLY A 47 -1.21 11.56 10.18
CA GLY A 47 -0.29 10.51 9.74
C GLY A 47 0.81 11.05 8.84
N ARG A 48 0.46 11.95 7.90
CA ARG A 48 1.44 12.59 7.03
C ARG A 48 2.45 13.41 7.84
N ARG A 49 1.99 14.23 8.79
CA ARG A 49 2.88 15.03 9.65
C ARG A 49 3.90 14.18 10.38
N TRP A 50 3.49 13.02 10.92
CA TRP A 50 4.42 12.11 11.56
C TRP A 50 5.43 11.54 10.56
N LEU A 51 4.98 11.06 9.40
CA LEU A 51 5.88 10.54 8.36
C LEU A 51 6.88 11.59 7.91
N GLU A 52 6.44 12.82 7.62
CA GLU A 52 7.30 13.95 7.25
C GLU A 52 8.32 14.28 8.34
N ALA A 53 7.92 14.26 9.62
CA ALA A 53 8.83 14.52 10.73
C ALA A 53 9.97 13.50 10.80
N PHE A 54 9.68 12.21 10.58
CA PHE A 54 10.72 11.18 10.50
C PHE A 54 11.52 11.28 9.19
N LEU A 55 10.91 11.65 8.07
CA LEU A 55 11.63 11.78 6.79
C LEU A 55 12.56 13.01 6.75
N ALA A 56 12.22 14.08 7.48
CA ALA A 56 13.02 15.30 7.57
C ALA A 56 14.31 15.11 8.38
N THR A 57 14.38 14.10 9.25
CA THR A 57 15.60 13.78 9.99
C THR A 57 16.69 13.28 9.03
N PRO A 58 17.92 13.83 9.08
CA PRO A 58 19.03 13.38 8.25
C PRO A 58 19.36 11.91 8.48
N GLU A 59 19.65 11.16 7.40
CA GLU A 59 20.05 9.74 7.46
C GLU A 59 21.34 9.53 8.28
N ASP A 60 22.18 10.57 8.40
CA ASP A 60 23.48 10.58 9.08
C ASP A 60 23.41 10.97 10.57
N ALA A 61 22.21 11.19 11.13
CA ALA A 61 22.08 11.54 12.54
C ALA A 61 22.62 10.37 13.41
N PRO A 62 23.64 10.60 14.25
CA PRO A 62 24.23 9.54 15.06
C PRO A 62 23.15 9.02 16.03
N GLY A 63 22.64 7.82 15.76
CA GLY A 63 21.69 7.16 16.65
C GLY A 63 22.38 6.85 17.98
N GLN A 64 22.11 7.64 19.02
CA GLN A 64 22.49 7.34 20.40
C GLN A 64 21.41 6.46 21.05
N GLY A 65 21.01 5.40 20.36
CA GLY A 65 20.05 4.44 20.88
C GLY A 65 20.67 3.54 21.96
N LEU A 66 19.87 3.18 22.97
CA LEU A 66 20.22 2.35 24.13
C LEU A 66 20.88 0.98 23.80
N PHE A 67 20.86 0.56 22.53
CA PHE A 67 21.41 -0.71 22.03
C PHE A 67 22.85 -0.61 21.51
N GLN A 68 23.55 0.51 21.71
CA GLN A 68 24.97 0.63 21.35
C GLN A 68 25.87 -0.40 22.07
N PHE A 69 25.39 -1.03 23.14
CA PHE A 69 26.12 -2.02 23.94
C PHE A 69 26.01 -3.47 23.43
N VAL A 70 25.11 -3.78 22.49
CA VAL A 70 25.05 -5.10 21.83
C VAL A 70 25.61 -4.91 20.42
N GLY A 71 26.87 -5.29 20.24
CA GLY A 71 27.62 -5.06 19.02
C GLY A 71 26.87 -5.44 17.74
N LYS A 72 26.99 -4.55 16.74
CA LYS A 72 26.51 -4.63 15.35
C LYS A 72 25.02 -4.33 15.14
N THR A 73 24.67 -3.04 15.16
CA THR A 73 24.10 -2.31 14.00
C THR A 73 23.83 -0.87 14.43
N GLY A 74 24.88 -0.04 14.48
CA GLY A 74 24.65 1.40 14.32
C GLY A 74 24.10 1.61 12.91
N ALA A 75 23.09 2.47 12.75
CA ALA A 75 22.55 2.81 11.44
C ALA A 75 23.70 3.37 10.57
N VAL A 76 24.20 2.55 9.64
CA VAL A 76 25.13 3.01 8.62
C VAL A 76 24.27 3.67 7.54
N PRO A 77 24.53 4.93 7.16
CA PRO A 77 23.89 5.56 6.00
C PRO A 77 24.01 4.64 4.78
N GLY A 78 22.90 4.36 4.10
CA GLY A 78 22.87 3.40 2.99
C GLY A 78 22.73 1.92 3.37
N HIS A 79 22.56 1.57 4.65
CA HIS A 79 22.25 0.18 5.02
C HIS A 79 20.88 -0.24 4.43
N PRO A 80 20.77 -1.40 3.74
CA PRO A 80 19.55 -1.78 2.99
C PRO A 80 18.26 -1.71 3.83
N VAL A 81 18.36 -2.08 5.10
CA VAL A 81 17.23 -2.05 6.04
C VAL A 81 16.73 -0.64 6.33
N ALA A 82 17.63 0.34 6.46
CA ALA A 82 17.25 1.73 6.71
C ALA A 82 16.62 2.34 5.45
N GLN A 83 17.17 2.02 4.27
CA GLN A 83 16.62 2.46 2.99
C GLN A 83 15.23 1.89 2.73
N VAL A 84 15.00 0.60 3.02
CA VAL A 84 13.68 -0.04 2.91
C VAL A 84 12.66 0.59 3.87
N ALA A 85 13.05 0.89 5.11
CA ALA A 85 12.17 1.55 6.07
C ALA A 85 11.79 2.97 5.62
N ARG A 86 12.78 3.72 5.09
CA ARG A 86 12.57 5.06 4.54
C ARG A 86 11.70 5.04 3.30
N ALA A 87 11.95 4.12 2.38
CA ALA A 87 11.11 3.91 1.19
C ALA A 87 9.67 3.58 1.58
N HIS A 88 9.46 2.76 2.61
CA HIS A 88 8.12 2.44 3.09
C HIS A 88 7.42 3.66 3.72
N ALA A 89 8.16 4.49 4.46
CA ALA A 89 7.63 5.74 5.01
C ALA A 89 7.27 6.76 3.91
N LEU A 90 8.14 6.93 2.91
CA LEU A 90 7.91 7.78 1.73
C LEU A 90 6.65 7.36 0.97
N ASP A 91 6.50 6.06 0.76
CA ASP A 91 5.32 5.51 0.11
C ASP A 91 4.03 5.76 0.93
N GLY A 92 4.08 5.52 2.24
CA GLY A 92 2.98 5.88 3.14
C GLY A 92 2.62 7.36 3.07
N ALA A 93 3.62 8.25 3.07
CA ALA A 93 3.43 9.70 2.99
C ALA A 93 2.79 10.09 1.66
N ALA A 94 3.22 9.46 0.56
CA ALA A 94 2.66 9.68 -0.76
C ALA A 94 1.20 9.28 -0.86
N ILE A 95 0.82 8.12 -0.31
CA ILE A 95 -0.58 7.71 -0.29
C ILE A 95 -1.44 8.68 0.52
N LEU A 96 -0.94 9.18 1.65
CA LEU A 96 -1.67 10.17 2.46
C LEU A 96 -1.76 11.54 1.78
N ALA A 97 -0.75 11.96 1.00
CA ALA A 97 -0.77 13.18 0.19
C ALA A 97 -1.71 13.05 -1.01
N TRP A 98 -1.67 11.92 -1.73
CA TRP A 98 -2.59 11.62 -2.82
C TRP A 98 -4.04 11.73 -2.38
N ARG A 99 -4.40 11.17 -1.21
CA ARG A 99 -5.76 11.29 -0.65
C ARG A 99 -6.15 12.72 -0.29
N GLN A 100 -5.18 13.62 -0.12
CA GLN A 100 -5.40 15.05 0.12
C GLN A 100 -5.41 15.87 -1.19
N GLY A 101 -5.24 15.23 -2.35
CA GLY A 101 -5.19 15.88 -3.66
C GLY A 101 -3.81 16.42 -4.05
N GLU A 102 -2.77 16.12 -3.28
CA GLU A 102 -1.40 16.59 -3.53
C GLU A 102 -0.64 15.59 -4.43
N TYR A 103 -1.06 15.50 -5.70
CA TYR A 103 -0.57 14.50 -6.66
C TYR A 103 0.91 14.64 -7.02
N GLU A 104 1.40 15.88 -7.17
CA GLU A 104 2.80 16.16 -7.51
C GLU A 104 3.74 15.70 -6.40
N GLN A 105 3.43 16.07 -5.15
CA GLN A 105 4.21 15.68 -3.97
C GLN A 105 4.18 14.15 -3.77
N ALA A 106 3.01 13.52 -3.94
CA ALA A 106 2.88 12.08 -3.86
C ALA A 106 3.75 11.37 -4.93
N THR A 107 3.74 11.88 -6.16
CA THR A 107 4.56 11.35 -7.26
C THR A 107 6.05 11.48 -6.98
N TYR A 108 6.49 12.63 -6.43
CA TYR A 108 7.87 12.85 -6.02
C TYR A 108 8.32 11.80 -4.98
N TRP A 109 7.56 11.63 -3.90
CA TRP A 109 7.90 10.65 -2.86
C TRP A 109 7.85 9.20 -3.35
N LEU A 110 6.94 8.84 -4.26
CA LEU A 110 6.88 7.49 -4.83
C LEU A 110 8.08 7.19 -5.74
N ARG A 111 8.59 8.17 -6.49
CA ARG A 111 9.82 8.01 -7.28
C ARG A 111 11.04 7.85 -6.37
N ASP A 112 11.12 8.64 -5.31
CA ASP A 112 12.19 8.55 -4.32
C ASP A 112 12.19 7.21 -3.56
N ALA A 113 11.00 6.70 -3.23
CA ALA A 113 10.83 5.36 -2.67
C ALA A 113 11.20 4.24 -3.66
N LEU A 114 10.89 4.42 -4.95
CA LEU A 114 11.21 3.47 -6.01
C LEU A 114 12.73 3.29 -6.19
N GLU A 115 13.47 4.39 -6.22
CA GLU A 115 14.93 4.35 -6.31
C GLU A 115 15.53 3.61 -5.11
N ARG A 116 15.07 3.91 -3.89
CA ARG A 116 15.52 3.22 -2.67
C ARG A 116 15.21 1.73 -2.67
N TYR A 117 14.03 1.32 -3.13
CA TYR A 117 13.70 -0.11 -3.24
C TYR A 117 14.58 -0.83 -4.27
N ARG A 118 14.95 -0.16 -5.36
CA ARG A 118 15.89 -0.69 -6.36
C ARG A 118 17.29 -0.81 -5.80
N ASP A 119 17.79 0.22 -5.11
CA ASP A 119 19.10 0.22 -4.49
C ASP A 119 19.23 -0.86 -3.41
N ALA A 120 18.14 -1.10 -2.67
CA ALA A 120 18.06 -2.18 -1.68
C ALA A 120 17.77 -3.57 -2.30
N ALA A 121 17.62 -3.66 -3.62
CA ALA A 121 17.21 -4.87 -4.36
C ALA A 121 15.90 -5.51 -3.83
N ASP A 122 15.01 -4.70 -3.22
CA ASP A 122 13.71 -5.16 -2.72
C ASP A 122 12.66 -5.10 -3.84
N ARG A 123 12.58 -6.21 -4.58
CA ARG A 123 11.62 -6.38 -5.67
C ARG A 123 10.16 -6.35 -5.22
N ALA A 124 9.87 -6.71 -3.97
CA ALA A 124 8.49 -6.65 -3.46
C ALA A 124 8.08 -5.19 -3.22
N GLY A 125 8.96 -4.42 -2.59
CA GLY A 125 8.80 -2.97 -2.41
C GLY A 125 8.69 -2.23 -3.74
N GLU A 126 9.53 -2.60 -4.73
CA GLU A 126 9.52 -2.03 -6.07
C GLU A 126 8.16 -2.22 -6.78
N ALA A 127 7.63 -3.45 -6.80
CA ALA A 127 6.32 -3.71 -7.38
C ALA A 127 5.21 -2.89 -6.69
N ARG A 128 5.22 -2.88 -5.36
CA ARG A 128 4.22 -2.18 -4.55
C ARG A 128 4.20 -0.68 -4.82
N VAL A 129 5.36 -0.04 -4.85
CA VAL A 129 5.46 1.41 -5.08
C VAL A 129 5.12 1.79 -6.54
N LEU A 130 5.43 0.93 -7.51
CA LEU A 130 5.01 1.11 -8.91
C LEU A 130 3.50 1.05 -9.07
N SER A 131 2.82 0.14 -8.35
CA SER A 131 1.35 0.09 -8.31
C SER A 131 0.75 1.37 -7.70
N HIS A 132 1.33 1.87 -6.62
CA HIS A 132 0.91 3.13 -6.02
C HIS A 132 1.19 4.34 -6.93
N LEU A 133 2.33 4.36 -7.62
CA LEU A 133 2.64 5.38 -8.62
C LEU A 133 1.64 5.38 -9.77
N GLY A 134 1.28 4.19 -10.27
CA GLY A 134 0.21 4.04 -11.27
C GLY A 134 -1.12 4.64 -10.80
N LEU A 135 -1.48 4.44 -9.53
CA LEU A 135 -2.71 4.98 -8.96
C LEU A 135 -2.70 6.51 -8.90
N VAL A 136 -1.62 7.10 -8.39
CA VAL A 136 -1.48 8.56 -8.30
C VAL A 136 -1.47 9.19 -9.69
N LEU A 137 -0.76 8.60 -10.64
CA LEU A 137 -0.68 9.08 -12.02
C LEU A 137 -2.04 9.00 -12.71
N ALA A 138 -2.78 7.90 -12.55
CA ALA A 138 -4.13 7.75 -13.10
C ALA A 138 -5.07 8.85 -12.59
N ASP A 139 -5.08 9.09 -11.28
CA ASP A 139 -5.95 10.11 -10.67
C ASP A 139 -5.53 11.54 -11.04
N SER A 140 -4.25 11.78 -11.35
CA SER A 140 -3.76 13.06 -11.89
C SER A 140 -4.02 13.24 -13.39
N GLY A 141 -4.54 12.21 -14.09
CA GLY A 141 -4.82 12.22 -15.53
C GLY A 141 -3.63 11.83 -16.43
N ALA A 142 -2.49 11.46 -15.84
CA ALA A 142 -1.31 10.99 -16.57
C ALA A 142 -1.44 9.50 -16.95
N PHE A 143 -2.41 9.17 -17.79
CA PHE A 143 -2.83 7.80 -18.08
C PHE A 143 -1.70 6.92 -18.67
N ASP A 144 -0.92 7.41 -19.63
CA ASP A 144 0.13 6.62 -20.26
C ASP A 144 1.23 6.22 -19.25
N ALA A 145 1.59 7.17 -18.38
CA ALA A 145 2.55 6.92 -17.31
C ALA A 145 1.99 5.98 -16.24
N ALA A 146 0.67 6.02 -16.00
CA ALA A 146 -0.01 5.09 -15.11
C ALA A 146 0.02 3.66 -15.65
N PHE A 147 -0.27 3.46 -16.95
CA PHE A 147 -0.15 2.16 -17.60
C PHE A 147 1.26 1.60 -17.49
N ALA A 148 2.28 2.39 -17.85
CA ALA A 148 3.68 1.96 -17.76
C ALA A 148 4.07 1.54 -16.33
N SER A 149 3.59 2.28 -15.32
CA SER A 149 3.86 1.96 -13.91
C SER A 149 3.18 0.67 -13.47
N TYR A 150 1.91 0.46 -13.85
CA TYR A 150 1.20 -0.76 -13.55
C TYR A 150 1.76 -1.99 -14.29
N GLU A 151 2.12 -1.86 -15.56
CA GLU A 151 2.72 -2.95 -16.33
C GLU A 151 4.08 -3.36 -15.76
N ALA A 152 4.91 -2.39 -15.35
CA ALA A 152 6.15 -2.67 -14.64
C ALA A 152 5.87 -3.39 -13.31
N SER A 153 4.91 -2.92 -12.51
CA SER A 153 4.50 -3.62 -11.28
C SER A 153 4.03 -5.06 -11.54
N LEU A 154 3.26 -5.28 -12.61
CA LEU A 154 2.73 -6.60 -12.96
C LEU A 154 3.84 -7.55 -13.40
N ALA A 155 4.80 -7.08 -14.19
CA ALA A 155 5.97 -7.85 -14.61
C ALA A 155 6.77 -8.35 -13.41
N ILE A 156 7.09 -7.46 -12.46
CA ILE A 156 7.79 -7.84 -11.23
C ILE A 156 6.98 -8.84 -10.40
N SER A 157 5.66 -8.63 -10.31
CA SER A 157 4.78 -9.53 -9.54
C SER A 157 4.70 -10.93 -10.17
N ARG A 158 4.71 -11.01 -11.51
CA ARG A 158 4.77 -12.27 -12.26
C ARG A 158 6.09 -13.00 -12.03
N ASP A 159 7.22 -12.30 -12.14
CA ASP A 159 8.55 -12.87 -11.88
C ASP A 159 8.67 -13.46 -10.46
N ARG A 160 7.96 -12.84 -9.51
CA ARG A 160 7.91 -13.27 -8.10
C ARG A 160 6.83 -14.31 -7.80
N ALA A 161 5.98 -14.65 -8.76
CA ALA A 161 4.76 -15.42 -8.55
C ALA A 161 3.88 -14.86 -7.41
N ASP A 162 3.87 -13.54 -7.21
CA ASP A 162 3.08 -12.89 -6.16
C ASP A 162 1.65 -12.66 -6.66
N SER A 163 0.82 -13.69 -6.46
CA SER A 163 -0.56 -13.66 -6.92
C SER A 163 -1.41 -12.56 -6.26
N LEU A 164 -1.07 -12.05 -5.06
CA LEU A 164 -1.82 -10.93 -4.46
C LEU A 164 -1.47 -9.61 -5.14
N ALA A 165 -0.19 -9.37 -5.38
CA ALA A 165 0.26 -8.17 -6.06
C ALA A 165 -0.25 -8.15 -7.52
N MET A 166 -0.18 -9.30 -8.21
CA MET A 166 -0.71 -9.45 -9.57
C MET A 166 -2.20 -9.10 -9.64
N SER A 167 -3.03 -9.68 -8.76
CA SER A 167 -4.48 -9.46 -8.79
C SER A 167 -4.85 -8.00 -8.49
N ALA A 168 -4.15 -7.34 -7.55
CA ALA A 168 -4.35 -5.94 -7.25
C ALA A 168 -4.01 -5.04 -8.45
N VAL A 169 -2.90 -5.31 -9.14
CA VAL A 169 -2.47 -4.53 -10.32
C VAL A 169 -3.40 -4.74 -11.50
N LEU A 170 -3.81 -5.98 -11.78
CA LEU A 170 -4.79 -6.29 -12.84
C LEU A 170 -6.13 -5.58 -12.62
N HIS A 171 -6.60 -5.55 -11.37
CA HIS A 171 -7.81 -4.80 -11.01
C HIS A 171 -7.66 -3.30 -11.30
N ASN A 172 -6.51 -2.71 -10.94
CA ASN A 172 -6.25 -1.30 -11.17
C ASN A 172 -6.10 -0.96 -12.67
N LEU A 173 -5.44 -1.82 -13.45
CA LEU A 173 -5.40 -1.70 -14.92
C LEU A 173 -6.80 -1.77 -15.53
N GLY A 174 -7.66 -2.68 -15.04
CA GLY A 174 -9.06 -2.75 -15.45
C GLY A 174 -9.82 -1.45 -15.16
N ASN A 175 -9.62 -0.87 -13.96
CA ASN A 175 -10.20 0.43 -13.61
C ASN A 175 -9.72 1.55 -14.55
N LEU A 176 -8.43 1.54 -14.90
CA LEU A 176 -7.84 2.54 -15.81
C LEU A 176 -8.44 2.45 -17.21
N HIS A 177 -8.62 1.24 -17.74
CA HIS A 177 -9.31 1.03 -19.02
C HIS A 177 -10.78 1.44 -18.98
N CYS A 178 -11.50 1.18 -17.88
CA CYS A 178 -12.86 1.69 -17.67
C CYS A 178 -12.92 3.23 -17.73
N GLN A 179 -11.94 3.93 -17.12
CA GLN A 179 -11.86 5.39 -17.18
C GLN A 179 -11.64 5.90 -18.61
N GLN A 180 -10.95 5.13 -19.45
CA GLN A 180 -10.76 5.42 -20.88
C GLN A 180 -11.90 4.90 -21.78
N ASN A 181 -12.98 4.36 -21.21
CA ASN A 181 -14.08 3.70 -21.93
C ASN A 181 -13.67 2.46 -22.75
N ASN A 182 -12.50 1.86 -22.47
CA ASN A 182 -12.09 0.60 -23.06
C ASN A 182 -12.62 -0.59 -22.25
N ASN A 183 -13.95 -0.78 -22.30
CA ASN A 183 -14.65 -1.76 -21.49
C ASN A 183 -14.28 -3.22 -21.84
N ALA A 184 -14.00 -3.50 -23.11
CA ALA A 184 -13.61 -4.85 -23.54
C ALA A 184 -12.29 -5.27 -22.87
N ARG A 185 -11.27 -4.40 -22.90
CA ARG A 185 -9.99 -4.68 -22.27
C ARG A 185 -10.09 -4.72 -20.75
N ALA A 186 -10.90 -3.86 -20.15
CA ALA A 186 -11.15 -3.88 -18.72
C ALA A 186 -11.75 -5.22 -18.26
N LEU A 187 -12.68 -5.78 -19.03
CA LEU A 187 -13.30 -7.07 -18.75
C LEU A 187 -12.27 -8.20 -18.72
N GLU A 188 -11.42 -8.30 -19.74
CA GLU A 188 -10.37 -9.32 -19.82
C GLU A 188 -9.44 -9.28 -18.58
N LEU A 189 -9.08 -8.08 -18.14
CA LEU A 189 -8.22 -7.89 -16.97
C LEU A 189 -8.92 -8.25 -15.65
N TYR A 190 -10.21 -7.97 -15.53
CA TYR A 190 -11.00 -8.40 -14.38
C TYR A 190 -11.19 -9.92 -14.35
N GLU A 191 -11.32 -10.57 -15.50
CA GLU A 191 -11.38 -12.04 -15.61
C GLU A 191 -10.04 -12.69 -15.22
N GLU A 192 -8.91 -12.16 -15.68
CA GLU A 192 -7.57 -12.62 -15.26
C GLU A 192 -7.39 -12.45 -13.73
N CYS A 193 -7.81 -11.29 -13.19
CA CYS A 193 -7.80 -11.02 -11.75
C CYS A 193 -8.63 -12.06 -10.96
N LEU A 194 -9.84 -12.36 -11.43
CA LEU A 194 -10.75 -13.32 -10.79
C LEU A 194 -10.19 -14.74 -10.84
N ALA A 195 -9.63 -15.17 -11.97
CA ALA A 195 -9.03 -16.49 -12.12
C ALA A 195 -7.92 -16.74 -11.08
N ILE A 196 -7.10 -15.71 -10.80
CA ILE A 196 -6.08 -15.78 -9.76
C ILE A 196 -6.71 -15.95 -8.36
N TYR A 197 -7.80 -15.24 -8.05
CA TYR A 197 -8.50 -15.41 -6.78
C TYR A 197 -9.11 -16.79 -6.63
N GLU A 198 -9.72 -17.33 -7.68
CA GLU A 198 -10.33 -18.65 -7.69
C GLU A 198 -9.29 -19.76 -7.50
N GLN A 199 -8.16 -19.69 -8.22
CA GLN A 199 -7.04 -20.63 -8.05
C GLN A 199 -6.53 -20.68 -6.61
N ARG A 200 -6.51 -19.53 -5.91
CA ARG A 200 -6.14 -19.47 -4.48
C ARG A 200 -7.22 -20.03 -3.56
N ALA A 201 -8.50 -19.82 -3.88
CA ALA A 201 -9.63 -20.31 -3.09
C ALA A 201 -9.83 -21.83 -3.19
N ILE A 202 -9.33 -22.45 -4.27
CA ILE A 202 -9.43 -23.90 -4.53
C ILE A 202 -8.35 -24.71 -3.77
N LEU A 203 -7.35 -24.08 -3.14
CA LEU A 203 -6.45 -24.79 -2.22
C LEU A 203 -7.27 -25.29 -1.00
N PRO A 204 -7.25 -26.59 -0.67
CA PRO A 204 -8.29 -27.22 0.14
C PRO A 204 -8.20 -26.76 1.59
N ILE A 205 -9.11 -25.86 1.98
CA ILE A 205 -9.42 -25.59 3.37
C ILE A 205 -10.94 -25.63 3.50
N SER A 206 -11.44 -26.60 4.27
CA SER A 206 -12.87 -26.89 4.42
C SER A 206 -13.68 -25.62 4.76
N PRO A 207 -14.81 -25.38 4.06
CA PRO A 207 -15.56 -24.12 4.17
C PRO A 207 -16.18 -23.83 5.54
N GLY A 208 -16.25 -24.80 6.45
CA GLY A 208 -16.97 -24.67 7.73
C GLY A 208 -16.19 -24.05 8.90
N SER A 209 -14.86 -24.16 8.94
CA SER A 209 -14.06 -23.71 10.10
C SER A 209 -13.25 -22.43 9.84
N ALA A 210 -13.13 -22.04 8.57
CA ALA A 210 -12.32 -20.90 8.14
C ALA A 210 -13.01 -19.55 8.37
N TRP A 211 -14.32 -19.40 8.17
CA TRP A 211 -14.98 -18.09 8.38
C TRP A 211 -14.93 -17.63 9.85
N ALA A 212 -15.02 -18.57 10.79
CA ALA A 212 -14.85 -18.32 12.23
C ALA A 212 -13.39 -18.02 12.61
N SER A 213 -12.41 -18.52 11.86
CA SER A 213 -10.97 -18.34 12.14
C SER A 213 -10.29 -17.24 11.31
N VAL A 214 -10.85 -16.85 10.16
CA VAL A 214 -10.46 -15.67 9.37
C VAL A 214 -10.88 -14.40 10.11
N GLY A 215 -12.02 -14.42 10.80
CA GLY A 215 -12.42 -13.35 11.73
C GLY A 215 -11.45 -13.17 12.91
N SER A 216 -10.77 -14.24 13.37
CA SER A 216 -9.83 -14.18 14.50
C SER A 216 -8.35 -14.01 14.10
N ARG A 217 -7.95 -14.48 12.91
CA ARG A 217 -6.58 -14.28 12.34
C ARG A 217 -6.37 -12.93 11.67
N ALA A 218 -7.42 -12.13 11.46
CA ALA A 218 -7.34 -10.73 11.00
C ALA A 218 -6.62 -9.78 12.00
N THR A 219 -6.09 -10.29 13.11
CA THR A 219 -5.38 -9.55 14.15
C THR A 219 -3.86 -9.44 13.95
N ARG A 220 -3.28 -10.00 12.87
CA ARG A 220 -1.86 -9.75 12.50
C ARG A 220 -1.79 -8.70 11.39
N ALA A 221 -1.35 -7.51 11.78
CA ALA A 221 -1.59 -6.24 11.10
C ALA A 221 -0.79 -5.98 9.79
N ASP A 222 0.11 -6.87 9.38
CA ASP A 222 1.21 -6.40 8.50
C ASP A 222 1.08 -6.81 7.02
N GLN A 223 0.08 -7.62 6.62
CA GLN A 223 -0.06 -8.10 5.23
C GLN A 223 -1.50 -8.20 4.69
N TRP A 224 -2.49 -7.57 5.32
CA TRP A 224 -3.89 -7.80 4.97
C TRP A 224 -4.54 -6.69 4.11
N LEU A 225 -4.78 -6.99 2.83
CA LEU A 225 -5.83 -6.36 2.02
C LEU A 225 -7.15 -7.15 2.23
N PRO A 226 -8.30 -6.51 2.48
CA PRO A 226 -9.56 -7.19 2.80
C PRO A 226 -10.12 -8.02 1.63
N PRO A 227 -11.06 -8.95 1.90
CA PRO A 227 -11.80 -9.68 0.88
C PRO A 227 -12.78 -8.73 0.17
N GLN A 228 -12.33 -8.08 -0.90
CA GLN A 228 -13.13 -7.16 -1.72
C GLN A 228 -13.22 -7.54 -3.22
N PRO A 229 -12.26 -8.25 -3.85
CA PRO A 229 -12.31 -8.44 -5.29
C PRO A 229 -13.35 -9.47 -5.74
N LEU A 230 -13.68 -10.47 -4.91
CA LEU A 230 -14.79 -11.38 -5.20
C LEU A 230 -16.13 -10.64 -5.11
N ALA A 231 -16.40 -9.91 -4.03
CA ALA A 231 -17.66 -9.14 -3.89
C ALA A 231 -17.82 -8.08 -5.00
N ALA A 232 -16.73 -7.40 -5.38
CA ALA A 232 -16.71 -6.49 -6.53
C ALA A 232 -16.84 -7.22 -7.88
N ALA A 233 -16.28 -8.43 -8.02
CA ALA A 233 -16.40 -9.25 -9.23
C ALA A 233 -17.83 -9.71 -9.47
N TRP A 234 -18.53 -10.12 -8.41
CA TRP A 234 -19.94 -10.44 -8.47
C TRP A 234 -20.80 -9.20 -8.77
N SER A 235 -20.44 -8.02 -8.21
CA SER A 235 -21.22 -6.81 -8.44
C SER A 235 -21.14 -6.28 -9.87
N TRP A 236 -19.98 -6.31 -10.53
CA TRP A 236 -19.89 -5.88 -11.94
C TRP A 236 -20.44 -6.93 -12.91
N ARG A 237 -20.31 -8.25 -12.65
CA ARG A 237 -20.94 -9.29 -13.49
C ARG A 237 -22.46 -9.17 -13.49
N VAL A 238 -23.05 -8.91 -12.33
CA VAL A 238 -24.49 -8.63 -12.18
C VAL A 238 -24.87 -7.33 -12.90
N TYR A 239 -24.07 -6.27 -12.74
CA TYR A 239 -24.32 -4.99 -13.42
C TYR A 239 -24.23 -5.12 -14.96
N LEU A 240 -23.24 -5.85 -15.48
CA LEU A 240 -23.08 -6.11 -16.91
C LEU A 240 -24.24 -6.95 -17.45
N ALA A 241 -24.70 -7.96 -16.72
CA ALA A 241 -25.85 -8.76 -17.09
C ALA A 241 -27.16 -7.94 -17.14
N MET A 242 -27.28 -6.91 -16.30
CA MET A 242 -28.45 -6.04 -16.24
C MET A 242 -28.42 -4.90 -17.28
N THR A 243 -27.25 -4.35 -17.59
CA THR A 243 -27.13 -3.09 -18.36
C THR A 243 -26.45 -3.24 -19.71
N GLY A 244 -25.77 -4.37 -19.97
CA GLY A 244 -24.94 -4.56 -21.15
C GLY A 244 -23.69 -3.67 -21.19
N GLN A 245 -23.40 -2.93 -20.12
CA GLN A 245 -22.26 -2.01 -20.00
C GLN A 245 -21.52 -2.23 -18.68
N LEU A 246 -20.21 -2.00 -18.66
CA LEU A 246 -19.47 -1.93 -17.40
C LEU A 246 -19.71 -0.57 -16.71
N PRO A 247 -19.79 -0.52 -15.38
CA PRO A 247 -19.97 0.74 -14.68
C PRO A 247 -18.71 1.61 -14.84
N ARG A 248 -18.88 2.91 -15.15
CA ARG A 248 -17.77 3.89 -15.34
C ARG A 248 -16.81 3.96 -14.13
N ARG A 249 -17.27 3.53 -12.97
CA ARG A 249 -16.45 3.23 -11.79
C ARG A 249 -16.92 1.88 -11.25
N CYS A 250 -16.18 0.81 -11.50
CA CYS A 250 -16.33 -0.42 -10.73
C CYS A 250 -16.06 -0.07 -9.25
N GLY A 251 -17.13 -0.08 -8.46
CA GLY A 251 -17.20 0.62 -7.18
C GLY A 251 -16.26 0.04 -6.12
N ILE A 252 -15.10 0.68 -5.96
CA ILE A 252 -14.51 0.88 -4.62
C ILE A 252 -14.63 2.36 -4.22
N SER A 253 -14.67 3.31 -5.15
CA SER A 253 -14.78 4.74 -4.79
C SER A 253 -16.10 5.14 -4.10
N ALA A 254 -17.16 4.31 -4.19
CA ALA A 254 -18.44 4.54 -3.52
C ALA A 254 -18.54 3.92 -2.11
N ILE A 255 -17.54 3.12 -1.70
CA ILE A 255 -17.47 2.51 -0.35
C ILE A 255 -16.66 3.41 0.61
N TRP A 256 -16.03 4.48 0.11
CA TRP A 256 -15.16 5.38 0.87
C TRP A 256 -15.65 6.84 0.88
N ARG A 257 -16.97 7.07 0.86
CA ARG A 257 -17.57 8.35 1.28
C ARG A 257 -18.28 8.18 2.60
#